data_AF-A0A832UR85-F1
#
_entry.id   AF-A0A832UR85-F1
#
_cell.length_a   1.000
_cell.length_b   1.000
_cell.length_c   1.000
_cell.angle_alpha   90.00
_cell.angle_beta   90.00
_cell.angle_gamma   90.00
#
_symmetry.space_group_name_H-M   'P 1'
#
loop_
_entity.id
_entity.type
_entity.pdbx_description
1 polymer ?
#
loop_
_entity_poly.entity_id
_entity_poly.type
_entity_poly.pdbx_seq_one_letter_code
_entity_poly.pdbx_strand_id
1 'polypeptide(L)'
;MPTYEDKIDLYGVDGKLLEEQVPLEAISPVVNPTIKNIIQEIKRSVAVNLAGIEKSLANGAYGGKVNFIPGRELDLAIVDNADAIADKMTKMLRVSCDDDFNLELLNGGKQVLVQLPSERLTIAGDYSVAPLATGSALIQAIIDTFDINKYQASEIKTAAMGGYPHNVQLGGALTTLLGQTTHLEGLGYSLRN
;
A
#
# COMPACT_ATOMS: atom_id res chain seq x y z
N MET A 1 19.10 28.53 15.45
CA MET A 1 18.27 29.75 15.42
C MET A 1 17.39 29.67 14.19
N PRO A 2 16.13 30.12 14.26
CA PRO A 2 15.29 30.24 13.08
C PRO A 2 16.00 31.08 12.01
N THR A 3 15.82 30.70 10.75
CA THR A 3 16.23 31.47 9.58
C THR A 3 15.39 32.75 9.44
N TYR A 4 14.10 32.67 9.76
CA TYR A 4 13.14 33.77 9.67
C TYR A 4 12.67 34.23 11.05
N GLU A 5 12.38 35.52 11.18
CA GLU A 5 11.87 36.12 12.43
C GLU A 5 10.35 35.96 12.58
N ASP A 6 9.65 35.58 11.50
CA ASP A 6 8.20 35.44 11.45
C ASP A 6 7.66 34.44 12.47
N LYS A 7 6.56 34.84 13.11
CA LYS A 7 5.80 34.02 14.06
C LYS A 7 4.32 34.04 13.70
N ILE A 8 3.66 32.92 13.97
CA ILE A 8 2.25 32.69 13.67
C ILE A 8 1.55 32.05 14.88
N ASP A 9 0.26 32.32 15.03
CA ASP A 9 -0.60 31.61 15.96
C ASP A 9 -1.32 30.50 15.17
N LEU A 10 -1.28 29.27 15.68
CA LEU A 10 -1.92 28.12 15.07
C LEU A 10 -3.32 27.95 15.64
N TYR A 11 -4.31 27.87 14.76
CA TYR A 11 -5.71 27.65 15.10
C TYR A 11 -6.19 26.31 14.57
N GLY A 12 -7.06 25.64 15.33
CA GLY A 12 -7.75 24.44 14.93
C GLY A 12 -8.87 24.70 13.92
N VAL A 13 -9.38 23.63 13.33
CA VAL A 13 -10.53 23.70 12.38
C VAL A 13 -11.81 24.22 13.03
N ASP A 14 -11.90 24.18 14.36
CA ASP A 14 -13.00 24.75 15.14
C ASP A 14 -12.80 26.26 15.45
N GLY A 15 -11.76 26.86 14.88
CA GLY A 15 -11.43 28.27 15.05
C GLY A 15 -10.84 28.61 16.42
N LYS A 16 -10.49 27.60 17.24
CA LYS A 16 -9.85 27.83 18.53
C LYS A 16 -8.34 27.83 18.41
N LEU A 17 -7.70 28.67 19.21
CA LEU A 17 -6.26 28.75 19.32
C LEU A 17 -5.70 27.43 19.87
N LEU A 18 -4.66 26.92 19.21
CA LEU A 18 -3.91 25.73 19.62
C LEU A 18 -2.57 26.12 20.24
N GLU A 19 -1.81 26.99 19.56
CA GLU A 19 -0.48 27.44 19.97
C GLU A 19 -0.22 28.87 19.49
N GLU A 20 0.41 29.70 20.32
CA GLU A 20 0.75 31.10 19.99
C GLU A 20 2.23 31.28 19.67
N GLN A 21 2.55 32.32 18.89
CA GLN A 21 3.91 32.81 18.67
C GLN A 21 4.87 31.73 18.14
N VAL A 22 4.34 30.78 17.37
CA VAL A 22 5.08 29.66 16.80
C VAL A 22 5.98 30.19 15.67
N PRO A 23 7.29 29.88 15.66
CA PRO A 23 8.15 30.24 14.55
C PRO A 23 7.63 29.65 13.24
N LEU A 24 7.64 30.44 12.15
CA LEU A 24 7.12 30.00 10.84
C LEU A 24 7.74 28.68 10.37
N GLU A 25 9.03 28.46 10.64
CA GLU A 25 9.73 27.22 10.28
C GLU A 25 9.20 25.96 10.96
N ALA A 26 8.46 26.08 12.07
CA ALA A 26 7.92 24.92 12.78
C ALA A 26 6.87 24.15 11.96
N ILE A 27 6.23 24.79 10.97
CA ILE A 27 5.31 24.14 10.02
C ILE A 27 5.98 23.77 8.69
N SER A 28 7.29 23.99 8.56
CA SER A 28 8.02 23.64 7.34
C SER A 28 8.12 22.11 7.17
N PRO A 29 7.91 21.55 5.96
CA PRO A 29 8.02 20.12 5.72
C PRO A 29 9.37 19.50 6.07
N VAL A 30 10.45 20.29 6.04
CA VAL A 30 11.81 19.82 6.37
C VAL A 30 12.11 19.83 7.87
N VAL A 31 11.25 20.47 8.68
CA VAL A 31 11.40 20.57 10.14
C VAL A 31 10.33 19.76 10.85
N ASN A 32 9.06 19.96 10.49
CA ASN A 32 7.91 19.45 11.22
C ASN A 32 7.86 17.90 11.21
N PRO A 33 7.90 17.24 12.39
CA PRO A 33 7.91 15.78 12.47
C PRO A 33 6.58 15.17 12.01
N THR A 34 5.45 15.85 12.21
CA THR A 34 4.13 15.37 11.76
C THR A 34 4.04 15.33 10.24
N ILE A 35 4.54 16.37 9.54
CA ILE A 35 4.58 16.37 8.07
C ILE A 35 5.48 15.24 7.54
N LYS A 36 6.66 15.04 8.15
CA LYS A 36 7.56 13.92 7.79
C LYS A 36 6.86 12.58 7.96
N ASN A 37 6.18 12.38 9.09
CA ASN A 37 5.44 11.16 9.35
C ASN A 37 4.32 10.95 8.32
N ILE A 38 3.49 11.96 8.06
CA ILE A 38 2.43 11.89 7.03
C ILE A 38 3.01 11.46 5.67
N ILE A 39 4.12 12.06 5.23
CA ILE A 39 4.75 11.70 3.95
C ILE A 39 5.27 10.25 3.98
N GLN A 40 5.86 9.81 5.09
CA GLN A 40 6.31 8.42 5.24
C GLN A 40 5.12 7.44 5.19
N GLU A 41 4.05 7.74 5.91
CA GLU A 41 2.81 6.96 5.92
C GLU A 41 2.21 6.84 4.51
N ILE A 42 2.11 7.95 3.77
CA ILE A 42 1.61 7.95 2.39
C ILE A 42 2.46 7.05 1.48
N LYS A 43 3.79 7.11 1.61
CA LYS A 43 4.71 6.33 0.76
C LYS A 43 4.70 4.83 1.07
N ARG A 44 4.48 4.45 2.33
CA ARG A 44 4.61 3.06 2.80
C ARG A 44 3.27 2.31 2.88
N SER A 45 2.15 3.02 2.78
CA SER A 45 0.81 2.45 2.90
C SER A 45 0.27 1.90 1.58
N VAL A 46 -0.27 0.70 1.62
CA VAL A 46 -0.89 -0.02 0.51
C VAL A 46 -2.24 -0.56 0.98
N ALA A 47 -3.30 -0.26 0.24
CA ALA A 47 -4.59 -0.89 0.42
C ALA A 47 -4.67 -2.16 -0.44
N VAL A 48 -5.10 -3.26 0.16
CA VAL A 48 -5.30 -4.56 -0.50
C VAL A 48 -6.79 -4.90 -0.48
N ASN A 49 -7.37 -5.24 -1.62
CA ASN A 49 -8.77 -5.65 -1.73
C ASN A 49 -8.90 -7.18 -1.84
N LEU A 50 -8.97 -7.87 -0.71
CA LEU A 50 -9.09 -9.33 -0.63
C LEU A 50 -10.39 -9.83 -1.28
N ALA A 51 -11.51 -9.14 -1.04
CA ALA A 51 -12.79 -9.46 -1.69
C ALA A 51 -12.73 -9.28 -3.22
N GLY A 52 -11.93 -8.31 -3.68
CA GLY A 52 -11.65 -8.10 -5.10
C GLY A 52 -10.87 -9.26 -5.72
N ILE A 53 -9.82 -9.74 -5.05
CA ILE A 53 -9.05 -10.92 -5.49
C ILE A 53 -9.96 -12.14 -5.59
N GLU A 54 -10.69 -12.44 -4.51
CA GLU A 54 -11.60 -13.58 -4.44
C GLU A 54 -12.57 -13.59 -5.62
N LYS A 55 -13.23 -12.46 -5.86
CA LYS A 55 -14.15 -12.30 -6.99
C LYS A 55 -13.44 -12.42 -8.34
N SER A 56 -12.25 -11.84 -8.50
CA SER A 56 -11.49 -11.93 -9.75
C SER A 56 -11.10 -13.36 -10.07
N LEU A 57 -10.64 -14.12 -9.07
CA LEU A 57 -10.28 -15.53 -9.20
C LEU A 57 -11.50 -16.39 -9.55
N ALA A 58 -12.61 -16.24 -8.81
CA ALA A 58 -13.82 -17.04 -9.03
C ALA A 58 -14.43 -16.85 -10.43
N ASN A 59 -14.21 -15.69 -11.06
CA ASN A 59 -14.74 -15.38 -12.39
C ASN A 59 -13.70 -15.47 -13.52
N GLY A 60 -12.44 -15.81 -13.22
CA GLY A 60 -11.35 -15.73 -14.20
C GLY A 60 -11.13 -14.30 -14.74
N ALA A 61 -11.52 -13.28 -13.98
CA ALA A 61 -11.56 -11.88 -14.39
C ALA A 61 -10.20 -11.20 -14.12
N TYR A 62 -9.30 -11.32 -15.09
CA TYR A 62 -7.88 -11.00 -14.93
C TYR A 62 -7.39 -9.87 -15.83
N GLY A 63 -6.48 -9.03 -15.33
CA GLY A 63 -5.66 -8.14 -16.15
C GLY A 63 -6.33 -6.86 -16.68
N GLY A 64 -7.59 -6.57 -16.33
CA GLY A 64 -8.23 -5.31 -16.69
C GLY A 64 -9.74 -5.36 -16.76
N LYS A 65 -10.34 -4.22 -17.13
CA LYS A 65 -11.79 -4.07 -17.26
C LYS A 65 -12.31 -4.96 -18.40
N VAL A 66 -13.35 -5.75 -18.13
CA VAL A 66 -14.03 -6.65 -19.09
C VAL A 66 -13.15 -7.80 -19.63
N ASN A 67 -12.02 -8.09 -19.00
CA ASN A 67 -11.19 -9.24 -19.36
C ASN A 67 -11.61 -10.48 -18.55
N PHE A 68 -11.76 -11.61 -19.24
CA PHE A 68 -12.06 -12.91 -18.65
C PHE A 68 -11.22 -13.99 -19.34
N ILE A 69 -10.72 -14.95 -18.58
CA ILE A 69 -9.96 -16.10 -19.09
C ILE A 69 -10.72 -17.38 -18.72
N PRO A 70 -11.64 -17.85 -19.58
CA PRO A 70 -12.43 -19.03 -19.30
C PRO A 70 -11.58 -20.28 -19.06
N GLY A 71 -11.94 -21.08 -18.06
CA GLY A 71 -11.23 -22.30 -17.68
C GLY A 71 -10.03 -22.07 -16.76
N ARG A 72 -9.85 -20.84 -16.26
CA ARG A 72 -8.80 -20.46 -15.29
C ARG A 72 -9.38 -19.86 -14.01
N GLU A 73 -10.63 -20.19 -13.72
CA GLU A 73 -11.34 -19.80 -12.51
C GLU A 73 -10.79 -20.57 -11.29
N LEU A 74 -10.75 -19.90 -10.14
CA LEU A 74 -10.35 -20.47 -8.86
C LEU A 74 -11.33 -19.99 -7.78
N ASP A 75 -12.04 -20.94 -7.17
CA ASP A 75 -12.95 -20.67 -6.06
C ASP A 75 -12.20 -20.87 -4.73
N LEU A 76 -11.85 -19.76 -4.07
CA LEU A 76 -11.06 -19.75 -2.84
C LEU A 76 -11.73 -18.85 -1.81
N ALA A 77 -11.91 -19.34 -0.58
CA ALA A 77 -12.48 -18.56 0.51
C ALA A 77 -11.45 -17.60 1.13
N ILE A 78 -10.97 -16.63 0.35
CA ILE A 78 -9.89 -15.70 0.74
C ILE A 78 -10.32 -14.79 1.89
N VAL A 79 -11.51 -14.20 1.83
CA VAL A 79 -12.01 -13.31 2.89
C VAL A 79 -12.21 -14.06 4.20
N ASP A 80 -12.71 -15.30 4.14
CA ASP A 80 -12.89 -16.15 5.33
C ASP A 80 -11.56 -16.57 5.97
N ASN A 81 -10.45 -16.50 5.22
CA ASN A 81 -9.09 -16.81 5.69
C ASN A 81 -8.21 -15.56 5.80
N ALA A 82 -8.80 -14.36 5.89
CA ALA A 82 -8.06 -13.10 5.90
C ALA A 82 -7.03 -13.01 7.04
N ASP A 83 -7.36 -13.51 8.24
CA ASP A 83 -6.44 -13.55 9.39
C ASP A 83 -5.19 -14.41 9.09
N ALA A 84 -5.38 -15.61 8.54
CA ALA A 84 -4.27 -16.51 8.21
C ALA A 84 -3.36 -15.91 7.12
N ILE A 85 -3.95 -15.24 6.13
CA ILE A 85 -3.22 -14.53 5.07
C ILE A 85 -2.43 -13.35 5.67
N ALA A 86 -3.07 -12.55 6.52
CA ALA A 86 -2.46 -11.42 7.22
C ALA A 86 -1.25 -11.83 8.08
N ASP A 87 -1.36 -12.94 8.82
CA ASP A 87 -0.28 -13.49 9.63
C ASP A 87 0.94 -13.89 8.77
N LYS A 88 0.70 -14.53 7.63
CA LYS A 88 1.77 -14.91 6.69
C LYS A 88 2.40 -13.67 6.05
N MET A 89 1.59 -12.69 5.62
CA MET A 89 2.09 -11.41 5.09
C MET A 89 2.95 -10.67 6.10
N THR A 90 2.51 -10.62 7.36
CA THR A 90 3.26 -10.01 8.47
C THR A 90 4.65 -10.64 8.61
N LYS A 91 4.74 -11.97 8.63
CA LYS A 91 6.02 -12.69 8.73
C LYS A 91 6.98 -12.40 7.57
N MET A 92 6.45 -12.15 6.37
CA MET A 92 7.26 -11.87 5.17
C MET A 92 7.70 -10.40 5.08
N LEU A 93 6.84 -9.47 5.47
CA LEU A 93 7.07 -8.05 5.28
C LEU A 93 7.85 -7.42 6.44
N ARG A 94 7.64 -7.91 7.65
CA ARG A 94 8.35 -7.44 8.84
C ARG A 94 9.86 -7.65 8.68
N VAL A 95 10.64 -6.67 9.15
CA VAL A 95 12.11 -6.72 9.17
C VAL A 95 12.60 -7.13 10.55
N SER A 96 11.98 -6.62 11.62
CA SER A 96 12.35 -6.96 13.01
C SER A 96 11.16 -6.88 13.96
N CYS A 97 11.27 -7.41 15.17
CA CYS A 97 10.15 -7.40 16.13
C CYS A 97 9.79 -6.01 16.68
N ASP A 98 10.64 -5.01 16.47
CA ASP A 98 10.47 -3.65 17.00
C ASP A 98 10.37 -2.60 15.88
N ASP A 99 10.14 -3.03 14.64
CA ASP A 99 9.94 -2.13 13.50
C ASP A 99 8.56 -1.47 13.51
N ASP A 100 8.37 -0.49 12.63
CA ASP A 100 7.13 0.27 12.45
C ASP A 100 6.16 -0.36 11.44
N PHE A 101 6.30 -1.66 11.17
CA PHE A 101 5.36 -2.40 10.31
C PHE A 101 3.96 -2.41 10.94
N ASN A 102 2.94 -2.17 10.12
CA ASN A 102 1.56 -2.30 10.52
C ASN A 102 0.74 -3.04 9.46
N LEU A 103 -0.17 -3.90 9.90
CA LEU A 103 -1.15 -4.55 9.05
C LEU A 103 -2.49 -4.58 9.78
N GLU A 104 -3.50 -3.99 9.17
CA GLU A 104 -4.85 -3.90 9.72
C GLU A 104 -5.88 -4.49 8.77
N LEU A 105 -6.67 -5.44 9.27
CA LEU A 105 -7.83 -5.97 8.56
C LEU A 105 -9.01 -5.02 8.71
N LEU A 106 -9.62 -4.66 7.58
CA LEU A 106 -10.72 -3.71 7.51
C LEU A 106 -11.98 -4.40 6.95
N ASN A 107 -13.14 -3.87 7.33
CA ASN A 107 -14.45 -4.29 6.81
C ASN A 107 -14.70 -5.80 6.90
N GLY A 108 -14.27 -6.42 8.01
CA GLY A 108 -14.40 -7.87 8.23
C GLY A 108 -13.52 -8.70 7.30
N GLY A 109 -12.26 -8.29 7.10
CA GLY A 109 -11.28 -9.03 6.27
C GLY A 109 -11.40 -8.78 4.76
N LYS A 110 -12.33 -7.94 4.32
CA LYS A 110 -12.50 -7.64 2.88
C LYS A 110 -11.39 -6.77 2.32
N GLN A 111 -10.78 -5.93 3.16
CA GLN A 111 -9.63 -5.11 2.82
C GLN A 111 -8.53 -5.24 3.88
N VAL A 112 -7.31 -4.95 3.47
CA VAL A 112 -6.15 -4.87 4.36
C VAL A 112 -5.44 -3.55 4.12
N LEU A 113 -5.18 -2.78 5.18
CA LEU A 113 -4.19 -1.72 5.17
C LEU A 113 -2.84 -2.34 5.53
N VAL A 114 -1.86 -2.22 4.64
CA VAL A 114 -0.49 -2.67 4.88
C VAL A 114 0.42 -1.45 4.86
N GLN A 115 1.14 -1.23 5.96
CA GLN A 115 2.13 -0.16 6.07
C GLN A 115 3.50 -0.82 6.22
N LEU A 116 4.31 -0.74 5.16
CA LEU A 116 5.65 -1.33 5.17
C LEU A 116 6.52 -0.71 6.26
N PRO A 117 7.49 -1.46 6.82
CA PRO A 117 8.47 -0.89 7.72
C PRO A 117 9.34 0.12 6.97
N SER A 118 9.62 1.25 7.61
CA SER A 118 10.34 2.39 7.04
C SER A 118 11.73 2.02 6.52
N GLU A 119 12.39 1.02 7.12
CA GLU A 119 13.70 0.52 6.70
C GLU A 119 13.71 0.09 5.23
N ARG A 120 12.62 -0.54 4.75
CA ARG A 120 12.50 -0.97 3.35
C ARG A 120 12.47 0.20 2.38
N LEU A 121 11.89 1.33 2.80
CA LEU A 121 11.84 2.55 1.99
C LEU A 121 13.17 3.30 2.01
N THR A 122 13.91 3.27 3.12
CA THR A 122 15.20 3.96 3.27
C THR A 122 16.26 3.40 2.32
N ILE A 123 16.20 2.10 2.01
CA ILE A 123 17.15 1.43 1.09
C ILE A 123 16.63 1.31 -0.35
N ALA A 124 15.40 1.75 -0.63
CA ALA A 124 14.80 1.66 -1.94
C ALA A 124 15.09 2.91 -2.80
N GLY A 125 15.11 2.72 -4.13
CA GLY A 125 15.25 3.85 -5.06
C GLY A 125 14.04 4.78 -5.06
N ASP A 126 12.83 4.24 -4.90
CA ASP A 126 11.58 5.01 -4.78
C ASP A 126 10.51 4.26 -3.96
N TYR A 127 9.30 4.81 -3.88
CA TYR A 127 8.18 4.29 -3.08
C TYR A 127 7.45 3.09 -3.71
N SER A 128 7.79 2.67 -4.93
CA SER A 128 7.20 1.49 -5.57
C SER A 128 7.51 0.18 -4.83
N VAL A 129 8.54 0.18 -3.97
CA VAL A 129 8.85 -0.95 -3.08
C VAL A 129 7.64 -1.35 -2.22
N ALA A 130 6.80 -0.39 -1.82
CA ALA A 130 5.65 -0.66 -0.98
C ALA A 130 4.62 -1.58 -1.65
N PRO A 131 4.00 -1.20 -2.79
CA PRO A 131 3.06 -2.09 -3.46
C PRO A 131 3.71 -3.37 -4.00
N LEU A 132 4.99 -3.34 -4.42
CA LEU A 132 5.67 -4.53 -4.95
C LEU A 132 5.94 -5.58 -3.88
N ALA A 133 6.43 -5.17 -2.70
CA ALA A 133 6.66 -6.07 -1.58
C ALA A 133 5.33 -6.59 -1.02
N THR A 134 4.34 -5.71 -0.80
CA THR A 134 3.00 -6.10 -0.33
C THR A 134 2.35 -7.11 -1.27
N GLY A 135 2.37 -6.86 -2.57
CA GLY A 135 1.82 -7.79 -3.54
C GLY A 135 2.54 -9.13 -3.57
N SER A 136 3.88 -9.13 -3.45
CA SER A 136 4.66 -10.38 -3.41
C SER A 136 4.34 -11.20 -2.17
N ALA A 137 4.20 -10.56 -1.02
CA ALA A 137 3.81 -11.21 0.23
C ALA A 137 2.38 -11.75 0.15
N LEU A 138 1.45 -10.99 -0.41
CA LEU A 138 0.06 -11.40 -0.61
C LEU A 138 -0.05 -12.64 -1.52
N ILE A 139 0.66 -12.64 -2.64
CA ILE A 139 0.67 -13.77 -3.59
C ILE A 139 1.18 -15.03 -2.88
N GLN A 140 2.31 -14.95 -2.18
CA GLN A 140 2.86 -16.09 -1.45
C GLN A 140 1.95 -16.54 -0.31
N ALA A 141 1.34 -15.61 0.41
CA ALA A 141 0.43 -15.92 1.52
C ALA A 141 -0.81 -16.68 1.02
N ILE A 142 -1.40 -16.27 -0.11
CA ILE A 142 -2.53 -16.98 -0.71
C ILE A 142 -2.12 -18.36 -1.23
N ILE A 143 -1.00 -18.45 -1.95
CA ILE A 143 -0.50 -19.73 -2.47
C ILE A 143 -0.28 -20.73 -1.33
N ASP A 144 0.33 -20.30 -0.23
CA ASP A 144 0.64 -21.14 0.93
C ASP A 144 -0.60 -21.44 1.81
N THR A 145 -1.60 -20.56 1.83
CA THR A 145 -2.84 -20.81 2.59
C THR A 145 -3.72 -21.87 1.92
N PHE A 146 -3.75 -21.92 0.60
CA PHE A 146 -4.63 -22.80 -0.17
C PHE A 146 -3.92 -23.91 -0.94
N ASP A 147 -2.61 -24.10 -0.72
CA ASP A 147 -1.76 -25.07 -1.44
C ASP A 147 -1.95 -24.99 -2.98
N ILE A 148 -1.87 -23.77 -3.51
CA ILE A 148 -2.12 -23.52 -4.92
C ILE A 148 -1.02 -24.17 -5.76
N ASN A 149 -1.42 -25.05 -6.68
CA ASN A 149 -0.46 -25.73 -7.54
C ASN A 149 0.28 -24.75 -8.47
N LYS A 150 1.46 -25.17 -8.93
CA LYS A 150 2.34 -24.36 -9.79
C LYS A 150 1.73 -23.91 -11.12
N TYR A 151 0.71 -24.62 -11.63
CA TYR A 151 0.06 -24.28 -12.91
C TYR A 151 -1.00 -23.19 -12.75
N GLN A 152 -1.46 -22.96 -11.52
CA GLN A 152 -2.49 -21.98 -11.15
C GLN A 152 -1.96 -20.79 -10.35
N ALA A 153 -0.69 -20.81 -9.96
CA ALA A 153 -0.05 -19.73 -9.21
C ALA A 153 -0.04 -18.39 -9.99
N SER A 154 -0.02 -18.43 -11.32
CA SER A 154 -0.04 -17.23 -12.17
C SER A 154 -1.34 -16.42 -12.04
N GLU A 155 -2.45 -17.08 -11.73
CA GLU A 155 -3.78 -16.49 -11.56
C GLU A 155 -3.80 -15.65 -10.30
N ILE A 156 -3.22 -16.17 -9.21
CA ILE A 156 -3.05 -15.42 -7.95
C ILE A 156 -2.24 -14.15 -8.19
N LYS A 157 -1.11 -14.26 -8.90
CA LYS A 157 -0.30 -13.10 -9.29
C LYS A 157 -1.10 -12.09 -10.08
N THR A 158 -1.91 -12.56 -11.03
CA THR A 158 -2.62 -11.67 -11.97
C THR A 158 -3.83 -11.01 -11.31
N ALA A 159 -4.50 -11.69 -10.38
CA ALA A 159 -5.53 -11.11 -9.54
C ALA A 159 -4.95 -10.07 -8.56
N ALA A 160 -3.76 -10.33 -7.99
CA ALA A 160 -3.10 -9.41 -7.06
C ALA A 160 -2.53 -8.16 -7.75
N MET A 161 -1.76 -8.31 -8.83
CA MET A 161 -0.99 -7.24 -9.48
C MET A 161 -1.48 -6.82 -10.87
N GLY A 162 -2.57 -7.41 -11.37
CA GLY A 162 -3.12 -7.11 -12.68
C GLY A 162 -2.21 -7.57 -13.83
N GLY A 163 -2.25 -6.81 -14.94
CA GLY A 163 -1.52 -7.12 -16.18
C GLY A 163 -0.02 -6.80 -16.16
N TYR A 164 0.56 -6.40 -15.03
CA TYR A 164 2.00 -6.14 -14.94
C TYR A 164 2.81 -7.44 -15.14
N PRO A 165 3.90 -7.48 -15.94
CA PRO A 165 4.60 -6.34 -16.55
C PRO A 165 4.21 -6.04 -18.01
N HIS A 166 3.17 -6.69 -18.56
CA HIS A 166 2.69 -6.32 -19.90
C HIS A 166 2.19 -4.87 -19.91
N ASN A 167 1.41 -4.51 -18.88
CA ASN A 167 1.10 -3.13 -18.56
C ASN A 167 2.21 -2.58 -17.65
N VAL A 168 2.60 -1.31 -17.85
CA VAL A 168 3.48 -0.60 -16.92
C VAL A 168 2.79 -0.45 -15.56
N GLN A 169 1.47 -0.20 -15.59
CA GLN A 169 0.64 -0.01 -14.41
C GLN A 169 0.38 -1.31 -13.63
N LEU A 170 0.70 -1.28 -12.32
CA LEU A 170 0.21 -2.23 -11.34
C LEU A 170 -1.30 -2.07 -11.22
N GLY A 171 -2.02 -3.19 -11.34
CA GLY A 171 -3.46 -3.23 -11.16
C GLY A 171 -3.87 -4.34 -10.19
N GLY A 172 -5.05 -4.90 -10.42
CA GLY A 172 -5.57 -5.98 -9.58
C GLY A 172 -6.13 -5.44 -8.27
N ALA A 173 -5.66 -5.98 -7.16
CA ALA A 173 -6.21 -5.70 -5.83
C ALA A 173 -5.39 -4.75 -4.98
N LEU A 174 -4.26 -4.27 -5.50
CA LEU A 174 -3.39 -3.33 -4.80
C LEU A 174 -3.72 -1.90 -5.21
N THR A 175 -3.78 -1.00 -4.24
CA THR A 175 -3.93 0.43 -4.49
C THR A 175 -3.10 1.23 -3.49
N THR A 176 -2.46 2.28 -3.96
CA THR A 176 -1.66 3.23 -3.18
C THR A 176 -2.20 4.63 -3.41
N LEU A 177 -1.97 5.54 -2.46
CA LEU A 177 -2.30 6.96 -2.66
C LEU A 177 -1.45 7.56 -3.79
N LEU A 178 -0.18 7.18 -3.86
CA LEU A 178 0.74 7.62 -4.91
C LEU A 178 0.61 6.69 -6.12
N GLY A 179 0.36 7.24 -7.31
CA GLY A 179 0.50 6.49 -8.56
C GLY A 179 1.95 6.12 -8.86
N GLN A 180 2.20 5.25 -9.84
CA GLN A 180 3.56 4.82 -10.16
C GLN A 180 4.42 5.95 -10.73
N THR A 181 5.73 5.86 -10.50
CA THR A 181 6.73 6.84 -10.94
C THR A 181 6.80 7.03 -12.47
N THR A 182 6.42 6.01 -13.25
CA THR A 182 6.35 6.05 -14.72
C THR A 182 5.19 6.89 -15.26
N HIS A 183 4.23 7.28 -14.41
CA HIS A 183 3.06 8.08 -14.78
C HIS A 183 3.14 9.53 -14.26
N LEU A 184 4.31 9.97 -13.79
CA LEU A 184 4.47 11.35 -13.33
C LEU A 184 4.61 12.30 -14.53
N GLU A 185 3.80 13.35 -14.55
CA GLU A 185 3.89 14.43 -15.54
C GLU A 185 5.23 15.18 -15.52
N GLY A 186 5.92 15.19 -14.36
CA GLY A 186 7.17 15.89 -14.20
C GLY A 186 8.04 15.34 -13.08
N LEU A 187 9.33 15.71 -13.11
CA LEU A 187 10.28 15.34 -12.07
C LEU A 187 9.84 15.93 -10.72
N GLY A 188 9.80 15.09 -9.68
CA GLY A 188 9.39 15.49 -8.34
C GLY A 188 7.88 15.54 -8.07
N TYR A 189 7.04 15.05 -8.99
CA TYR A 189 5.57 15.16 -8.88
C TYR A 189 4.91 14.03 -8.09
N SER A 190 5.69 13.14 -7.47
CA SER A 190 5.18 11.95 -6.77
C SER A 190 4.07 12.24 -5.76
N LEU A 191 4.19 13.29 -4.95
CA LEU A 191 3.19 13.66 -3.93
C LEU A 191 2.02 14.50 -4.49
N ARG A 192 1.91 14.61 -5.82
CA ARG A 192 0.91 15.44 -6.52
C ARG A 192 0.08 14.64 -7.55
N ASN A 193 0.28 13.33 -7.59
CA ASN A 193 -0.42 12.37 -8.45
C ASN A 193 -1.57 11.73 -7.66
#